data_AF-A0A819WJD5-F1
#
_entry.id   AF-A0A819WJD5-F1
#
_cell.length_a   1.000
_cell.length_b   1.000
_cell.length_c   1.000
_cell.angle_alpha   90.00
_cell.angle_beta   90.00
_cell.angle_gamma   90.00
#
_symmetry.space_group_name_H-M   'P 1'
#
loop_
_entity.id
_entity.type
_entity.pdbx_description
1 polymer ?
#
loop_
_entity_poly.entity_id
_entity_poly.type
_entity_poly.pdbx_seq_one_letter_code
_entity_poly.pdbx_strand_id
1 'polypeptide(L)'
;YVKHTGLNDDLGVSVAEDNWAVSLVYLGYLIFAIPSTLLLRYVDTNIYFSVIMLAWGLINVSMGFIKTVPQLLALRFLLGMTIAGFFPGMITYLSQCYPVKQRTIRIAVFYAAGIISGAIGGILVSAQGQLMSIPPYVCACVFAIIGSFSATSFNEHGYHVAFFIIIAGVSFALMAILDTVSPVAVYVSGCFACAGKYSAYALLIAWLAKNLSGRIRRSLAVAFTVGLGQIGGAILPFIMNDKNEPNFRQIYITSAVVMAVIMFPTLLLRFISTNREKSTAINHTEVLEKANSVHDAQI
;
A
#
# COMPACT_ATOMS: atom_id res chain seq x y z
N TYR A 1 -18.26 -8.67 8.72
CA TYR A 1 -17.11 -9.54 8.52
C TYR A 1 -17.55 -10.76 7.74
N VAL A 2 -16.80 -11.14 6.71
CA VAL A 2 -17.14 -12.35 5.95
C VAL A 2 -16.69 -13.52 6.78
N LYS A 3 -17.65 -14.10 7.51
CA LYS A 3 -17.56 -15.47 7.95
C LYS A 3 -17.25 -16.27 6.67
N HIS A 4 -16.09 -16.92 6.59
CA HIS A 4 -15.69 -17.75 5.45
C HIS A 4 -16.56 -19.02 5.42
N THR A 5 -17.88 -18.84 5.23
CA THR A 5 -19.00 -19.79 5.42
C THR A 5 -19.09 -20.89 4.36
N GLY A 6 -17.97 -21.19 3.70
CA GLY A 6 -17.88 -22.30 2.76
C GLY A 6 -16.69 -23.17 3.11
N LEU A 7 -15.49 -22.57 3.10
CA LEU A 7 -14.25 -23.28 3.38
C LEU A 7 -14.17 -23.84 4.81
N ASN A 8 -14.63 -23.07 5.80
CA ASN A 8 -14.56 -23.50 7.20
C ASN A 8 -15.58 -24.61 7.51
N ASP A 9 -16.71 -24.63 6.81
CA ASP A 9 -17.75 -25.65 6.94
C ASP A 9 -17.38 -26.94 6.18
N ASP A 10 -16.70 -26.83 5.02
CA ASP A 10 -16.25 -27.99 4.22
C ASP A 10 -15.02 -28.71 4.79
N LEU A 11 -14.09 -27.97 5.42
CA LEU A 11 -12.84 -28.52 5.96
C LEU A 11 -12.83 -28.63 7.50
N GLY A 12 -13.86 -28.15 8.20
CA GLY A 12 -13.93 -28.15 9.67
C GLY A 12 -12.83 -27.30 10.33
N VAL A 13 -12.40 -26.23 9.67
CA VAL A 13 -11.27 -25.38 10.10
C VAL A 13 -11.68 -24.52 11.28
N SER A 14 -10.88 -24.50 12.35
CA SER A 14 -11.11 -23.62 13.49
C SER A 14 -10.83 -22.15 13.11
N VAL A 15 -11.49 -21.22 13.80
CA VAL A 15 -11.25 -19.77 13.62
C VAL A 15 -9.77 -19.40 13.81
N ALA A 16 -9.08 -20.10 14.72
CA ALA A 16 -7.65 -19.89 14.95
C ALA A 16 -6.80 -20.31 13.73
N GLU A 17 -7.10 -21.45 13.13
CA GLU A 17 -6.40 -21.96 11.94
C GLU A 17 -6.66 -21.09 10.72
N ASP A 18 -7.88 -20.57 10.56
CA ASP A 18 -8.23 -19.63 9.49
C ASP A 18 -7.47 -18.29 9.64
N ASN A 19 -7.40 -17.76 10.87
CA ASN A 19 -6.59 -16.58 11.18
C ASN A 19 -5.11 -16.80 10.84
N TRP A 20 -4.55 -17.96 11.22
CA TRP A 20 -3.18 -18.33 10.84
C TRP A 20 -3.00 -18.46 9.32
N ALA A 21 -3.97 -19.06 8.61
CA ALA A 21 -3.95 -19.21 7.17
C ALA A 21 -3.89 -17.85 6.46
N VAL A 22 -4.64 -16.85 6.95
CA VAL A 22 -4.58 -15.47 6.45
C VAL A 22 -3.23 -14.83 6.77
N SER A 23 -2.77 -14.93 8.01
CA SER A 23 -1.52 -14.30 8.46
C SER A 23 -0.26 -14.84 7.77
N LEU A 24 -0.24 -16.13 7.42
CA LEU A 24 0.90 -16.75 6.71
C LEU A 24 1.14 -16.17 5.32
N VAL A 25 0.09 -15.72 4.62
CA VAL A 25 0.25 -15.02 3.33
C VAL A 25 1.06 -13.75 3.53
N TYR A 26 0.72 -12.96 4.54
CA TYR A 26 1.39 -11.70 4.85
C TYR A 26 2.81 -11.91 5.38
N LEU A 27 3.04 -12.98 6.16
CA LEU A 27 4.36 -13.34 6.65
C LEU A 27 5.29 -13.78 5.51
N GLY A 28 4.80 -14.64 4.60
CA GLY A 28 5.54 -15.03 3.40
C GLY A 28 5.87 -13.80 2.55
N TYR A 29 4.91 -12.89 2.38
CA TYR A 29 5.15 -11.63 1.68
C TYR A 29 6.26 -10.81 2.34
N LEU A 30 6.19 -10.60 3.66
CA LEU A 30 7.16 -9.79 4.41
C LEU A 30 8.60 -10.32 4.24
N ILE A 31 8.79 -11.64 4.33
CA ILE A 31 10.10 -12.29 4.20
C ILE A 31 10.63 -12.16 2.77
N PHE A 32 9.77 -12.39 1.78
CA PHE A 32 10.20 -12.53 0.38
C PHE A 32 10.10 -11.24 -0.45
N ALA A 33 9.53 -10.15 0.08
CA ALA A 33 9.38 -8.89 -0.65
C ALA A 33 10.73 -8.34 -1.13
N ILE A 34 11.73 -8.29 -0.24
CA ILE A 34 13.08 -7.81 -0.55
C ILE A 34 13.80 -8.74 -1.54
N PRO A 35 14.02 -10.03 -1.24
CA PRO A 35 14.78 -10.91 -2.13
C PRO A 35 14.11 -11.06 -3.50
N SER A 36 12.78 -11.17 -3.56
CA SER A 36 12.06 -11.28 -4.82
C SER A 36 12.19 -10.01 -5.66
N THR A 37 12.10 -8.82 -5.07
CA THR A 37 12.29 -7.56 -5.83
C THR A 37 13.73 -7.37 -6.30
N LEU A 38 14.72 -7.89 -5.55
CA LEU A 38 16.12 -7.85 -5.96
C LEU A 38 16.41 -8.73 -7.18
N LEU A 39 15.64 -9.80 -7.36
CA LEU A 39 15.80 -10.73 -8.49
C LEU A 39 15.59 -10.04 -9.86
N LEU A 40 14.82 -8.96 -9.92
CA LEU A 40 14.65 -8.10 -11.12
C LEU A 40 15.96 -7.50 -11.66
N ARG A 41 17.08 -7.66 -10.95
CA ARG A 41 18.41 -7.25 -11.43
C ARG A 41 19.11 -8.33 -12.23
N TYR A 42 18.77 -9.58 -11.96
CA TYR A 42 19.45 -10.75 -12.54
C TYR A 42 18.61 -11.43 -13.61
N VAL A 43 17.29 -11.21 -13.60
CA VAL A 43 16.33 -11.82 -14.51
C VAL A 43 15.65 -10.75 -15.33
N ASP A 44 15.50 -10.99 -16.63
CA ASP A 44 14.76 -10.11 -17.52
C ASP A 44 13.34 -9.89 -17.03
N THR A 45 12.87 -8.64 -17.14
CA THR A 45 11.57 -8.22 -16.59
C THR A 45 10.41 -9.05 -17.14
N ASN A 46 10.45 -9.38 -18.44
CA ASN A 46 9.39 -10.17 -19.09
C ASN A 46 9.30 -11.58 -18.51
N ILE A 47 10.46 -12.22 -18.27
CA ILE A 47 10.53 -13.56 -17.68
C ILE A 47 10.12 -13.50 -16.21
N TYR A 48 10.63 -12.52 -15.46
CA TYR A 48 10.35 -12.35 -14.04
C TYR A 48 8.85 -12.26 -13.74
N PHE A 49 8.13 -11.36 -14.41
CA PHE A 49 6.68 -11.22 -14.17
C PHE A 49 5.91 -12.44 -14.68
N SER A 50 6.32 -13.04 -15.79
CA SER A 50 5.66 -14.26 -16.30
C SER A 50 5.77 -15.42 -15.30
N VAL A 51 6.97 -15.65 -14.74
CA VAL A 51 7.20 -16.71 -13.75
C VAL A 51 6.37 -16.46 -12.49
N ILE A 52 6.34 -15.22 -11.98
CA ILE A 52 5.53 -14.89 -10.81
C ILE A 52 4.03 -15.10 -11.07
N MET A 53 3.51 -14.67 -12.23
CA MET A 53 2.10 -14.83 -12.57
C MET A 53 1.72 -16.31 -12.75
N LEU A 54 2.58 -17.12 -13.39
CA LEU A 54 2.37 -18.56 -13.51
C LEU A 54 2.41 -19.27 -12.16
N ALA A 55 3.37 -18.93 -11.31
CA ALA A 55 3.48 -19.50 -9.96
C ALA A 55 2.27 -19.12 -9.08
N TRP A 56 1.84 -17.86 -9.13
CA TRP A 56 0.64 -17.39 -8.44
C TRP A 56 -0.62 -18.15 -8.92
N GLY A 57 -0.80 -18.26 -10.24
CA GLY A 57 -1.91 -19.01 -10.84
C GLY A 57 -1.93 -20.48 -10.42
N LEU A 58 -0.77 -21.15 -10.48
CA LEU A 58 -0.64 -22.57 -10.10
C LEU A 58 -0.99 -22.80 -8.63
N ILE A 59 -0.56 -21.91 -7.73
CA ILE A 59 -0.89 -22.01 -6.31
C ILE A 59 -2.38 -21.81 -6.07
N ASN A 60 -3.03 -20.84 -6.73
CA ASN A 60 -4.48 -20.65 -6.60
C ASN A 60 -5.26 -21.88 -7.08
N VAL A 61 -4.86 -22.48 -8.21
CA VAL A 61 -5.49 -23.72 -8.70
C VAL A 61 -5.28 -24.86 -7.70
N SER A 62 -4.08 -24.97 -7.13
CA SER A 62 -3.74 -25.98 -6.12
C SER A 62 -4.58 -25.85 -4.84
N MET A 63 -5.01 -24.63 -4.47
CA MET A 63 -5.88 -24.42 -3.30
C MET A 63 -7.24 -25.10 -3.45
N GLY A 64 -7.73 -25.33 -4.68
CA GLY A 64 -8.98 -26.05 -4.92
C GLY A 64 -8.94 -27.54 -4.54
N PHE A 65 -7.75 -28.10 -4.30
CA PHE A 65 -7.56 -29.53 -3.98
C PHE A 65 -7.18 -29.79 -2.53
N ILE A 66 -7.25 -28.77 -1.67
CA ILE A 66 -6.92 -28.88 -0.25
C ILE A 66 -7.92 -29.81 0.46
N LYS A 67 -7.39 -30.75 1.25
CA LYS A 67 -8.20 -31.65 2.09
C LYS A 67 -7.82 -31.61 3.56
N THR A 68 -6.71 -30.94 3.91
CA THR A 68 -6.21 -30.90 5.29
C THR A 68 -5.72 -29.50 5.67
N VAL A 69 -5.79 -29.18 6.96
CA VAL A 69 -5.31 -27.88 7.49
C VAL A 69 -3.82 -27.63 7.20
N PRO A 70 -2.90 -28.59 7.36
CA PRO A 70 -1.49 -28.36 7.01
C PRO A 70 -1.28 -28.00 5.53
N GLN A 71 -2.07 -28.59 4.62
CA GLN A 71 -2.02 -28.23 3.19
C GLN A 71 -2.48 -26.79 2.97
N LEU A 72 -3.53 -26.35 3.67
CA LEU A 72 -4.00 -24.96 3.63
C LEU A 72 -2.91 -23.98 4.09
N LEU A 73 -2.31 -24.23 5.26
CA LEU A 73 -1.28 -23.36 5.82
C LEU A 73 -0.04 -23.28 4.91
N ALA A 74 0.41 -24.43 4.38
CA ALA A 74 1.54 -24.48 3.46
C ALA A 74 1.28 -23.71 2.16
N LEU A 75 0.13 -23.92 1.52
CA LEU A 75 -0.22 -23.21 0.28
C LEU A 75 -0.43 -21.71 0.49
N ARG A 76 -0.95 -21.29 1.64
CA ARG A 76 -1.09 -19.86 2.00
C ARG A 76 0.27 -19.19 2.19
N PHE A 77 1.21 -19.85 2.83
CA PHE A 77 2.59 -19.33 2.93
C PHE A 77 3.27 -19.23 1.56
N LEU A 78 3.13 -20.26 0.72
CA LEU A 78 3.66 -20.26 -0.65
C LEU A 78 3.01 -19.19 -1.53
N LEU A 79 1.72 -18.93 -1.33
CA LEU A 79 1.03 -17.82 -1.98
C LEU A 79 1.69 -16.49 -1.62
N GLY A 80 1.92 -16.25 -0.33
CA GLY A 80 2.64 -15.07 0.16
C GLY A 80 4.02 -14.90 -0.46
N MET A 81 4.80 -15.98 -0.53
CA MET A 81 6.13 -16.03 -1.13
C MET A 81 6.10 -15.65 -2.63
N THR A 82 5.17 -16.24 -3.39
CA THR A 82 5.12 -16.05 -4.85
C THR A 82 4.66 -14.66 -5.24
N ILE A 83 3.69 -14.08 -4.54
CA ILE A 83 3.17 -12.74 -4.86
C ILE A 83 4.06 -11.60 -4.31
N ALA A 84 5.01 -11.90 -3.42
CA ALA A 84 5.80 -10.90 -2.68
C ALA A 84 6.54 -9.90 -3.58
N GLY A 85 7.02 -10.37 -4.75
CA GLY A 85 7.78 -9.57 -5.70
C GLY A 85 6.93 -8.76 -6.68
N PHE A 86 5.66 -9.10 -6.85
CA PHE A 86 4.84 -8.52 -7.92
C PHE A 86 4.66 -7.01 -7.74
N PHE A 87 4.08 -6.60 -6.61
CA PHE A 87 3.81 -5.19 -6.35
C PHE A 87 5.08 -4.33 -6.26
N PRO A 88 6.07 -4.62 -5.40
CA PRO A 88 7.30 -3.83 -5.30
C PRO A 88 8.13 -3.90 -6.59
N GLY A 89 8.09 -5.03 -7.30
CA GLY A 89 8.71 -5.20 -8.61
C GLY A 89 8.09 -4.30 -9.67
N MET A 90 6.76 -4.25 -9.75
CA MET A 90 6.04 -3.35 -10.68
C MET A 90 6.34 -1.88 -10.39
N ILE A 91 6.31 -1.45 -9.13
CA ILE A 91 6.67 -0.07 -8.76
C ILE A 91 8.12 0.24 -9.17
N THR A 92 9.03 -0.69 -8.92
CA THR A 92 10.44 -0.57 -9.27
C THR A 92 10.64 -0.48 -10.79
N TYR A 93 9.92 -1.31 -11.55
CA TYR A 93 9.93 -1.31 -13.02
C TYR A 93 9.36 -0.03 -13.61
N LEU A 94 8.16 0.40 -13.18
CA LEU A 94 7.55 1.67 -13.61
C LEU A 94 8.45 2.86 -13.28
N SER A 95 9.16 2.80 -12.16
CA SER A 95 10.12 3.83 -11.77
C SER A 95 11.37 3.88 -12.64
N GLN A 96 11.65 2.84 -13.41
CA GLN A 96 12.77 2.78 -14.35
C GLN A 96 12.33 3.17 -15.77
N CYS A 97 11.13 2.76 -16.18
CA CYS A 97 10.60 3.03 -17.52
C CYS A 97 10.09 4.46 -17.71
N TYR A 98 9.64 5.13 -16.63
CA TYR A 98 9.02 6.44 -16.74
C TYR A 98 9.86 7.59 -16.15
N PRO A 99 9.87 8.76 -16.82
CA PRO A 99 10.43 10.00 -16.28
C PRO A 99 9.76 10.39 -14.95
N VAL A 100 10.51 11.07 -14.08
CA VAL A 100 10.05 11.45 -12.73
C VAL A 100 8.71 12.20 -12.75
N LYS A 101 8.49 13.09 -13.72
CA LYS A 101 7.23 13.84 -13.86
C LYS A 101 6.00 12.95 -14.14
N GLN A 102 6.17 11.84 -14.85
CA GLN A 102 5.06 10.94 -15.20
C GLN A 102 4.94 9.75 -14.23
N ARG A 103 6.02 9.40 -13.54
CA ARG A 103 6.13 8.23 -12.67
C ARG A 103 5.04 8.15 -11.62
N THR A 104 4.74 9.25 -10.93
CA THR A 104 3.74 9.29 -9.87
C THR A 104 2.36 8.88 -10.38
N ILE A 105 1.92 9.45 -11.50
CA ILE A 105 0.61 9.14 -12.09
C ILE A 105 0.56 7.67 -12.55
N ARG A 106 1.64 7.14 -13.16
CA ARG A 106 1.69 5.73 -13.59
C ARG A 106 1.61 4.76 -12.41
N ILE A 107 2.33 5.06 -11.32
CA ILE A 107 2.26 4.29 -10.07
C ILE A 107 0.85 4.36 -9.47
N ALA A 108 0.23 5.55 -9.47
CA ALA A 108 -1.11 5.74 -8.95
C ALA A 108 -2.18 4.97 -9.75
N VAL A 109 -2.09 4.98 -11.08
CA VAL A 109 -2.98 4.19 -11.95
C VAL A 109 -2.82 2.70 -11.69
N PHE A 110 -1.57 2.21 -11.56
CA PHE A 110 -1.32 0.81 -11.20
C PHE A 110 -1.92 0.45 -9.84
N TYR A 111 -1.76 1.32 -8.83
CA TYR A 111 -2.33 1.11 -7.51
C TYR A 111 -3.86 1.13 -7.53
N ALA A 112 -4.45 2.08 -8.26
CA ALA A 112 -5.88 2.21 -8.45
C ALA A 112 -6.51 0.98 -9.11
N ALA A 113 -5.83 0.36 -10.07
CA ALA A 113 -6.26 -0.91 -10.65
C ALA A 113 -6.38 -2.02 -9.59
N GLY A 114 -5.45 -2.08 -8.63
CA GLY A 114 -5.51 -3.00 -7.49
C GLY A 114 -6.71 -2.72 -6.57
N ILE A 115 -7.01 -1.44 -6.32
CA ILE A 115 -8.18 -1.04 -5.50
C ILE A 115 -9.49 -1.46 -6.19
N ILE A 116 -9.63 -1.18 -7.49
CA ILE A 116 -10.81 -1.56 -8.28
C ILE A 116 -10.96 -3.08 -8.35
N SER A 117 -9.85 -3.82 -8.46
CA SER A 117 -9.89 -5.29 -8.41
C SER A 117 -10.53 -5.80 -7.12
N GLY A 118 -10.33 -5.11 -5.98
CA GLY A 118 -11.01 -5.42 -4.72
C GLY A 118 -12.53 -5.22 -4.79
N ALA A 119 -12.98 -4.12 -5.41
CA ALA A 119 -14.40 -3.88 -5.64
C ALA A 119 -15.04 -4.95 -6.54
N ILE A 120 -14.37 -5.32 -7.64
CA ILE A 120 -14.85 -6.38 -8.55
C ILE A 120 -14.90 -7.74 -7.82
N GLY A 121 -13.88 -8.07 -7.03
CA GLY A 121 -13.87 -9.28 -6.21
C GLY A 121 -15.07 -9.34 -5.26
N GLY A 122 -15.46 -8.22 -4.68
CA GLY A 122 -16.63 -8.14 -3.82
C GLY A 122 -17.96 -8.44 -4.55
N ILE A 123 -18.06 -8.04 -5.83
CA ILE A 123 -19.22 -8.36 -6.68
C ILE A 123 -19.29 -9.87 -6.97
N LEU A 124 -18.15 -10.48 -7.30
CA LEU A 124 -18.08 -11.90 -7.69
C LEU A 124 -18.47 -12.86 -6.56
N VAL A 125 -18.09 -12.54 -5.31
CA VAL A 125 -18.44 -13.36 -4.15
C VAL A 125 -19.92 -13.21 -3.77
N SER A 126 -20.59 -12.12 -4.19
CA SER A 126 -22.03 -11.84 -3.98
C SER A 126 -22.55 -11.87 -2.54
N ALA A 127 -21.65 -11.94 -1.55
CA ALA A 127 -22.01 -11.84 -0.14
C ALA A 127 -22.34 -10.39 0.23
N GLN A 128 -23.44 -10.16 0.97
CA GLN A 128 -23.89 -8.81 1.38
C GLN A 128 -22.77 -7.96 2.00
N GLY A 129 -21.92 -8.56 2.84
CA GLY A 129 -20.79 -7.87 3.46
C GLY A 129 -19.70 -7.43 2.47
N GLN A 130 -19.50 -8.18 1.39
CA GLN A 130 -18.53 -7.84 0.34
C GLN A 130 -19.05 -6.72 -0.56
N LEU A 131 -20.36 -6.67 -0.85
CA LEU A 131 -20.96 -5.60 -1.64
C LEU A 131 -20.83 -4.23 -0.95
N MET A 132 -20.93 -4.19 0.38
CA MET A 132 -20.75 -2.95 1.14
C MET A 132 -19.31 -2.41 1.08
N SER A 133 -18.32 -3.20 0.66
CA SER A 133 -16.94 -2.72 0.47
C SER A 133 -16.71 -1.95 -0.83
N ILE A 134 -17.62 -2.08 -1.80
CA ILE A 134 -17.48 -1.50 -3.15
C ILE A 134 -17.39 0.04 -3.09
N PRO A 135 -18.33 0.78 -2.46
CA PRO A 135 -18.24 2.24 -2.44
C PRO A 135 -16.95 2.78 -1.80
N PRO A 136 -16.47 2.26 -0.64
CA PRO A 136 -15.16 2.65 -0.10
C PRO A 136 -14.00 2.46 -1.09
N TYR A 137 -13.98 1.35 -1.85
CA TYR A 137 -12.94 1.10 -2.85
C TYR A 137 -13.04 2.05 -4.05
N VAL A 138 -14.25 2.35 -4.54
CA VAL A 138 -14.46 3.31 -5.63
C VAL A 138 -13.99 4.70 -5.20
N CYS A 139 -14.38 5.16 -4.01
CA CYS A 139 -13.89 6.41 -3.44
C CYS A 139 -12.35 6.42 -3.36
N ALA A 140 -11.77 5.36 -2.81
CA ALA A 140 -10.32 5.24 -2.71
C ALA A 140 -9.59 5.34 -4.05
N CYS A 141 -10.13 4.70 -5.09
CA CYS A 141 -9.58 4.79 -6.45
C CYS A 141 -9.62 6.23 -6.99
N VAL A 142 -10.77 6.89 -6.91
CA VAL A 142 -10.96 8.25 -7.43
C VAL A 142 -10.02 9.24 -6.72
N PHE A 143 -10.01 9.23 -5.39
CA PHE A 143 -9.15 10.11 -4.61
C PHE A 143 -7.66 9.81 -4.80
N ALA A 144 -7.27 8.54 -4.96
CA ALA A 144 -5.87 8.19 -5.20
C ALA A 144 -5.36 8.76 -6.54
N ILE A 145 -6.17 8.71 -7.59
CA ILE A 145 -5.82 9.25 -8.92
C ILE A 145 -5.78 10.79 -8.86
N ILE A 146 -6.83 11.43 -8.34
CA ILE A 146 -6.91 12.90 -8.26
C ILE A 146 -5.79 13.45 -7.37
N GLY A 147 -5.58 12.85 -6.20
CA GLY A 147 -4.52 13.21 -5.26
C GLY A 147 -3.14 13.08 -5.88
N SER A 148 -2.91 12.01 -6.65
CA SER A 148 -1.65 11.79 -7.37
C SER A 148 -1.42 12.75 -8.51
N PHE A 149 -2.48 13.11 -9.26
CA PHE A 149 -2.41 14.12 -10.29
C PHE A 149 -2.06 15.49 -9.68
N SER A 150 -2.81 15.92 -8.66
CA SER A 150 -2.58 17.18 -7.95
C SER A 150 -1.16 17.27 -7.38
N ALA A 151 -0.71 16.23 -6.66
CA ALA A 151 0.64 16.19 -6.09
C ALA A 151 1.73 16.28 -7.17
N THR A 152 1.48 15.72 -8.34
CA THR A 152 2.42 15.78 -9.48
C THR A 152 2.45 17.15 -10.12
N SER A 153 1.30 17.77 -10.31
CA SER A 153 1.16 19.11 -10.90
C SER A 153 1.80 20.19 -10.03
N PHE A 154 1.59 20.14 -8.71
CA PHE A 154 2.19 21.09 -7.77
C PHE A 154 3.61 20.71 -7.34
N ASN A 155 4.08 19.50 -7.62
CA ASN A 155 5.35 18.95 -7.13
C ASN A 155 5.44 18.87 -5.59
N GLU A 156 4.30 18.87 -4.91
CA GLU A 156 4.15 18.97 -3.45
C GLU A 156 3.68 17.65 -2.81
N HIS A 157 4.33 16.54 -3.17
CA HIS A 157 3.93 15.19 -2.72
C HIS A 157 3.82 15.07 -1.20
N GLY A 158 4.76 15.67 -0.44
CA GLY A 158 4.76 15.57 1.02
C GLY A 158 3.52 16.18 1.68
N TYR A 159 3.06 17.35 1.22
CA TYR A 159 1.85 17.98 1.77
C TYR A 159 0.58 17.23 1.38
N HIS A 160 0.52 16.67 0.17
CA HIS A 160 -0.62 15.85 -0.24
C HIS A 160 -0.72 14.56 0.59
N VAL A 161 0.41 13.91 0.89
CA VAL A 161 0.42 12.75 1.79
C VAL A 161 -0.11 13.14 3.17
N ALA A 162 0.40 14.23 3.76
CA ALA A 162 -0.07 14.72 5.06
C ALA A 162 -1.58 15.05 5.06
N PHE A 163 -2.07 15.71 4.02
CA PHE A 163 -3.50 16.02 3.86
C PHE A 163 -4.36 14.77 3.88
N PHE A 164 -4.00 13.73 3.12
CA PHE A 164 -4.75 12.48 3.11
C PHE A 164 -4.63 11.66 4.40
N ILE A 165 -3.50 11.74 5.10
CA ILE A 165 -3.33 11.16 6.43
C ILE A 165 -4.27 11.83 7.45
N ILE A 166 -4.40 13.16 7.40
CA ILE A 166 -5.32 13.91 8.28
C ILE A 166 -6.77 13.48 8.01
N ILE A 167 -7.18 13.42 6.74
CA ILE A 167 -8.52 12.93 6.37
C ILE A 167 -8.75 11.54 6.93
N ALA A 168 -7.78 10.61 6.76
CA ALA A 168 -7.90 9.25 7.28
C ALA A 168 -8.01 9.23 8.81
N GLY A 169 -7.15 9.97 9.52
CA GLY A 169 -7.14 10.04 10.97
C GLY A 169 -8.43 10.61 11.56
N VAL A 170 -8.91 11.74 11.01
CA VAL A 170 -10.20 12.34 11.41
C VAL A 170 -11.36 11.38 11.13
N SER A 171 -11.35 10.71 9.98
CA SER A 171 -12.40 9.75 9.62
C SER A 171 -12.44 8.56 10.57
N PHE A 172 -11.28 8.00 10.95
CA PHE A 172 -11.21 6.93 11.95
C PHE A 172 -11.65 7.41 13.34
N ALA A 173 -11.31 8.63 13.73
CA ALA A 173 -11.80 9.22 14.99
C ALA A 173 -13.33 9.38 14.97
N LEU A 174 -13.90 9.84 13.84
CA LEU A 174 -15.35 9.92 13.66
C LEU A 174 -16.02 8.55 13.74
N MET A 175 -15.45 7.52 13.10
CA MET A 175 -15.96 6.15 13.25
C MET A 175 -15.96 5.68 14.71
N ALA A 176 -14.92 6.00 15.48
CA ALA A 176 -14.84 5.65 16.90
C ALA A 176 -15.88 6.38 17.79
N ILE A 177 -16.35 7.56 17.38
CA ILE A 177 -17.36 8.36 18.10
C ILE A 177 -18.77 7.94 17.68
N LEU A 178 -18.97 7.69 16.38
CA LEU A 178 -20.28 7.45 15.78
C LEU A 178 -20.70 5.97 15.81
N ASP A 179 -19.82 5.06 16.23
CA ASP A 179 -20.03 3.61 16.30
C ASP A 179 -21.39 3.23 16.95
N THR A 180 -21.76 3.93 18.02
CA THR A 180 -23.00 3.66 18.78
C THR A 180 -24.18 4.54 18.38
N VAL A 181 -23.98 5.51 17.49
CA VAL A 181 -25.01 6.52 17.14
C VAL A 181 -25.72 6.16 15.84
N SER A 182 -24.98 5.88 14.77
CA SER A 182 -25.56 5.60 13.46
C SER A 182 -24.63 4.74 12.58
N PRO A 183 -25.06 3.54 12.18
CA PRO A 183 -24.29 2.69 11.26
C PRO A 183 -24.00 3.38 9.91
N VAL A 184 -24.92 4.22 9.44
CA VAL A 184 -24.75 4.97 8.18
C VAL A 184 -23.65 6.00 8.31
N ALA A 185 -23.57 6.71 9.44
CA ALA A 185 -22.55 7.73 9.66
C ALA A 185 -21.15 7.11 9.80
N VAL A 186 -21.05 5.94 10.45
CA VAL A 186 -19.81 5.13 10.52
C VAL A 186 -19.41 4.68 9.12
N TYR A 187 -20.36 4.22 8.31
CA TYR A 187 -20.10 3.78 6.95
C TYR A 187 -19.58 4.90 6.05
N VAL A 188 -20.23 6.07 6.06
CA VAL A 188 -19.77 7.27 5.32
C VAL A 188 -18.38 7.70 5.78
N SER A 189 -18.13 7.72 7.09
CA SER A 189 -16.80 8.00 7.63
C SER A 189 -15.78 6.96 7.18
N GLY A 190 -16.16 5.69 7.09
CA GLY A 190 -15.35 4.60 6.54
C GLY A 190 -14.95 4.82 5.08
N CYS A 191 -15.84 5.33 4.24
CA CYS A 191 -15.51 5.70 2.85
C CYS A 191 -14.41 6.76 2.79
N PHE A 192 -14.49 7.80 3.62
CA PHE A 192 -13.44 8.83 3.71
C PHE A 192 -12.14 8.30 4.32
N ALA A 193 -12.22 7.40 5.32
CA ALA A 193 -11.06 6.74 5.90
C ALA A 193 -10.31 5.90 4.85
N CYS A 194 -11.04 5.13 4.03
CA CYS A 194 -10.47 4.41 2.89
C CYS A 194 -9.86 5.38 1.87
N ALA A 195 -10.58 6.42 1.48
CA ALA A 195 -10.09 7.41 0.53
C ALA A 195 -8.77 8.04 0.98
N GLY A 196 -8.68 8.50 2.23
CA GLY A 196 -7.46 9.04 2.82
C GLY A 196 -6.32 8.02 2.87
N LYS A 197 -6.57 6.84 3.45
CA LYS A 197 -5.52 5.82 3.65
C LYS A 197 -4.90 5.35 2.34
N TYR A 198 -5.73 4.97 1.35
CA TYR A 198 -5.25 4.45 0.08
C TYR A 198 -4.55 5.53 -0.75
N SER A 199 -5.06 6.77 -0.75
CA SER A 199 -4.42 7.88 -1.46
C SER A 199 -3.07 8.26 -0.86
N ALA A 200 -2.97 8.32 0.47
CA ALA A 200 -1.72 8.59 1.17
C ALA A 200 -0.66 7.53 0.85
N TYR A 201 -1.04 6.24 0.83
CA TYR A 201 -0.12 5.15 0.51
C TYR A 201 0.39 5.22 -0.94
N ALA A 202 -0.50 5.45 -1.91
CA ALA A 202 -0.12 5.59 -3.33
C ALA A 202 0.91 6.71 -3.53
N LEU A 203 0.65 7.87 -2.91
CA LEU A 203 1.52 9.04 -2.96
C LEU A 203 2.86 8.79 -2.25
N LEU A 204 2.85 8.14 -1.09
CA LEU A 204 4.05 7.87 -0.30
C LEU A 204 5.03 6.98 -1.08
N ILE A 205 4.53 5.90 -1.71
CA ILE A 205 5.35 4.99 -2.52
C ILE A 205 5.91 5.73 -3.74
N ALA A 206 5.10 6.54 -4.42
CA ALA A 206 5.56 7.33 -5.55
C ALA A 206 6.62 8.38 -5.15
N TRP A 207 6.44 9.04 -4.01
CA TRP A 207 7.37 10.03 -3.48
C TRP A 207 8.70 9.39 -3.06
N LEU A 208 8.65 8.24 -2.40
CA LEU A 208 9.84 7.44 -2.07
C LEU A 208 10.62 7.06 -3.34
N ALA A 209 9.93 6.56 -4.36
CA ALA A 209 10.54 6.17 -5.64
C ALA A 209 11.14 7.36 -6.41
N LYS A 210 10.62 8.57 -6.18
CA LYS A 210 11.15 9.83 -6.74
C LYS A 210 12.42 10.31 -6.02
N ASN A 211 12.46 10.24 -4.69
CA ASN A 211 13.55 10.79 -3.88
C ASN A 211 14.80 9.90 -3.83
N LEU A 212 14.72 8.64 -4.29
CA LEU A 212 15.85 7.71 -4.28
C LEU A 212 16.53 7.63 -5.65
N SER A 213 17.81 8.00 -5.66
CA SER A 213 18.73 7.81 -6.78
C SER A 213 19.33 6.40 -6.77
N GLY A 214 19.59 5.87 -7.96
CA GLY A 214 20.13 4.53 -8.15
C GLY A 214 19.06 3.43 -8.14
N ARG A 215 19.16 2.52 -9.11
CA ARG A 215 18.25 1.38 -9.28
C ARG A 215 18.14 0.54 -8.01
N ILE A 216 19.29 0.30 -7.38
CA ILE A 216 19.43 -0.60 -6.23
C ILE A 216 18.69 -0.07 -5.00
N ARG A 217 19.01 1.17 -4.61
CA ARG A 217 18.47 1.83 -3.42
C ARG A 217 16.96 1.98 -3.52
N ARG A 218 16.45 2.35 -4.70
CA ARG A 218 15.02 2.46 -4.96
C ARG A 218 14.30 1.12 -4.80
N SER A 219 14.82 0.06 -5.42
CA SER A 219 14.20 -1.28 -5.37
C SER A 219 14.12 -1.79 -3.93
N LEU A 220 15.21 -1.64 -3.17
CA LEU A 220 15.27 -2.04 -1.76
C LEU A 220 14.29 -1.27 -0.90
N ALA A 221 14.25 0.06 -1.04
CA ALA A 221 13.37 0.89 -0.25
C ALA A 221 11.89 0.61 -0.55
N VAL A 222 11.51 0.48 -1.82
CA VAL A 222 10.14 0.12 -2.22
C VAL A 222 9.77 -1.25 -1.66
N ALA A 223 10.62 -2.26 -1.83
CA ALA A 223 10.36 -3.60 -1.30
C ALA A 223 10.23 -3.62 0.22
N PHE A 224 11.09 -2.89 0.92
CA PHE A 224 11.06 -2.77 2.38
C PHE A 224 9.78 -2.07 2.86
N THR A 225 9.41 -0.93 2.27
CA THR A 225 8.19 -0.19 2.64
C THR A 225 6.93 -1.01 2.37
N VAL A 226 6.86 -1.69 1.22
CA VAL A 226 5.71 -2.54 0.90
C VAL A 226 5.67 -3.76 1.83
N GLY A 227 6.81 -4.40 2.08
CA GLY A 227 6.93 -5.55 2.99
C GLY A 227 6.46 -5.22 4.40
N LEU A 228 6.99 -4.15 5.01
CA LEU A 228 6.55 -3.70 6.34
C LEU A 228 5.06 -3.37 6.39
N GLY A 229 4.48 -2.86 5.30
CA GLY A 229 3.05 -2.60 5.18
C GLY A 229 2.17 -3.84 5.40
N GLN A 230 2.71 -5.05 5.21
CA GLN A 230 1.98 -6.31 5.38
C GLN A 230 1.86 -6.76 6.84
N ILE A 231 2.63 -6.19 7.77
CA ILE A 231 2.54 -6.53 9.20
C ILE A 231 1.12 -6.29 9.72
N GLY A 232 0.46 -5.22 9.27
CA GLY A 232 -0.93 -4.95 9.61
C GLY A 232 -1.86 -6.10 9.19
N GLY A 233 -1.69 -6.62 7.97
CA GLY A 233 -2.47 -7.77 7.48
C GLY A 233 -2.20 -9.07 8.24
N ALA A 234 -0.98 -9.27 8.75
CA ALA A 234 -0.64 -10.44 9.55
C ALA A 234 -1.27 -10.41 10.95
N ILE A 235 -1.48 -9.23 11.54
CA ILE A 235 -1.99 -9.08 12.91
C ILE A 235 -3.53 -8.91 12.92
N LEU A 236 -4.10 -8.29 11.88
CA LEU A 236 -5.52 -7.92 11.82
C LEU A 236 -6.50 -9.06 12.13
N PRO A 237 -6.35 -10.30 11.62
CA PRO A 237 -7.28 -11.40 11.91
C PRO A 237 -7.36 -11.74 13.40
N PHE A 238 -6.28 -11.53 14.16
CA PHE A 238 -6.24 -11.78 15.59
C PHE A 238 -6.86 -10.65 16.43
N ILE A 239 -6.83 -9.41 15.91
CA ILE A 239 -7.47 -8.25 16.55
C ILE A 239 -8.99 -8.29 16.34
N MET A 240 -9.41 -8.76 15.17
CA MET A 240 -10.81 -8.87 14.76
C MET A 240 -11.38 -10.23 15.16
N ASN A 241 -11.55 -10.42 16.47
CA ASN A 241 -12.18 -11.61 17.04
C ASN A 241 -13.66 -11.36 17.36
N ASP A 242 -14.50 -12.40 17.37
CA ASP A 242 -15.96 -12.34 17.61
C ASP A 242 -16.32 -11.60 18.93
N LYS A 243 -15.40 -11.55 19.89
CA LYS A 243 -15.56 -10.83 21.17
C LYS A 243 -15.73 -9.32 21.04
N ASN A 244 -15.30 -8.73 19.92
CA ASN A 244 -15.41 -7.30 19.66
C ASN A 244 -16.66 -6.93 18.83
N GLU A 245 -17.51 -7.91 18.51
CA GLU A 245 -18.76 -7.63 17.80
C GLU A 245 -19.83 -7.04 18.75
N PRO A 246 -20.61 -6.03 18.33
CA PRO A 246 -20.54 -5.31 17.04
C PRO A 246 -19.63 -4.07 17.05
N ASN A 247 -19.09 -3.69 18.22
CA ASN A 247 -18.44 -2.39 18.43
C ASN A 247 -16.92 -2.47 18.30
N PHE A 248 -16.42 -2.17 17.10
CA PHE A 248 -14.98 -2.18 16.78
C PHE A 248 -14.25 -0.88 17.18
N ARG A 249 -14.81 -0.11 18.12
CA ARG A 249 -14.29 1.18 18.57
C ARG A 249 -12.78 1.18 18.85
N GLN A 250 -12.26 0.13 19.49
CA GLN A 250 -10.82 0.01 19.77
C GLN A 250 -9.99 0.05 18.48
N ILE A 251 -10.42 -0.64 17.43
CA ILE A 251 -9.72 -0.71 16.14
C ILE A 251 -9.71 0.67 15.47
N TYR A 252 -10.82 1.40 15.53
CA TYR A 252 -10.94 2.75 14.98
C TYR A 252 -10.01 3.72 15.71
N ILE A 253 -9.96 3.67 17.05
CA ILE A 253 -9.06 4.50 17.87
C ILE A 253 -7.59 4.17 17.55
N THR A 254 -7.21 2.88 17.56
CA THR A 254 -5.84 2.47 17.23
C THR A 254 -5.45 2.94 15.83
N SER A 255 -6.35 2.83 14.85
CA SER A 255 -6.11 3.31 13.48
C SER A 255 -5.92 4.83 13.43
N ALA A 256 -6.73 5.60 14.15
CA ALA A 256 -6.59 7.05 14.23
C ALA A 256 -5.24 7.47 14.85
N VAL A 257 -4.83 6.80 15.93
CA VAL A 257 -3.54 7.05 16.60
C VAL A 257 -2.38 6.72 15.66
N VAL A 258 -2.43 5.58 14.97
CA VAL A 258 -1.39 5.19 14.00
C VAL A 258 -1.28 6.23 12.88
N MET A 259 -2.39 6.74 12.36
CA MET A 259 -2.36 7.81 11.34
C MET A 259 -1.71 9.10 11.88
N ALA A 260 -2.03 9.50 13.12
CA ALA A 260 -1.41 10.66 13.75
C ALA A 260 0.11 10.48 13.96
N VAL A 261 0.54 9.28 14.36
CA VAL A 261 1.96 8.94 14.54
C VAL A 261 2.71 8.98 13.20
N ILE A 262 2.12 8.52 12.10
CA ILE A 262 2.73 8.52 10.76
C ILE A 262 2.79 9.93 10.14
N MET A 263 1.92 10.85 10.58
CA MET A 263 1.91 12.23 10.11
C MET A 263 3.23 12.97 10.43
N PHE A 264 3.74 12.81 11.66
CA PHE A 264 4.96 13.49 12.11
C PHE A 264 6.20 13.18 11.24
N PRO A 265 6.59 11.90 11.02
CA PRO A 265 7.74 11.58 10.17
C PRO A 265 7.51 12.01 8.71
N THR A 266 6.27 12.02 8.22
CA THR A 266 5.96 12.48 6.86
C THR A 266 6.28 13.98 6.70
N LEU A 267 5.83 14.81 7.65
CA LEU A 267 6.11 16.25 7.64
C LEU A 267 7.59 16.54 7.87
N LEU A 268 8.25 15.79 8.75
CA LEU A 268 9.69 15.88 8.97
C LEU A 268 10.48 15.57 7.68
N LEU A 269 10.11 14.50 6.98
CA LEU A 269 10.72 14.15 5.68
C LEU A 269 10.50 15.26 4.65
N ARG A 270 9.32 15.90 4.64
CA ARG A 270 9.07 17.03 3.73
C ARG A 270 9.97 18.21 4.08
N PHE A 271 10.03 18.58 5.35
CA PHE A 271 10.90 19.66 5.82
C PHE A 271 12.36 19.43 5.44
N ILE A 272 12.89 18.21 5.66
CA ILE A 272 14.24 17.83 5.25
C ILE A 272 14.40 17.91 3.73
N SER A 273 13.42 17.45 2.95
CA SER A 273 13.47 17.52 1.48
C SER A 273 13.52 18.95 0.97
N THR A 274 12.68 19.85 1.51
CA THR A 274 12.65 21.26 1.14
C THR A 274 13.95 21.96 1.50
N ASN A 275 14.54 21.66 2.66
CA ASN A 275 15.83 22.24 3.05
C ASN A 275 16.96 21.78 2.14
N ARG A 276 16.97 20.51 1.73
CA ARG A 276 17.95 19.98 0.75
C ARG A 276 17.79 20.63 -0.63
N GLU A 277 16.56 20.85 -1.08
CA GLU A 277 16.27 21.54 -2.34
C GLU A 277 16.82 22.98 -2.30
N LYS A 278 16.57 23.71 -1.20
CA LYS A 278 17.11 25.07 -1.00
C LYS A 278 18.64 25.10 -0.96
N SER A 279 19.30 24.23 -0.20
CA SER A 279 20.77 24.18 -0.14
C SER A 279 21.40 23.88 -1.50
N THR A 280 20.78 22.99 -2.28
CA THR A 280 21.28 22.66 -3.62
C THR A 280 21.16 23.84 -4.58
N ALA A 281 20.06 24.59 -4.51
CA ALA A 281 19.85 25.79 -5.31
C ALA A 281 20.88 26.89 -4.98
N ILE A 282 21.14 27.12 -3.70
CA ILE A 282 22.16 28.09 -3.24
C ILE A 282 23.54 27.71 -3.80
N ASN A 283 23.97 26.46 -3.63
CA ASN A 283 25.26 25.99 -4.14
C ASN A 283 25.38 26.15 -5.67
N HIS A 284 24.29 25.92 -6.42
CA HIS A 284 24.30 26.08 -7.87
C HIS A 284 24.48 27.55 -8.27
N THR A 285 23.80 28.47 -7.58
CA THR A 285 23.96 29.92 -7.80
C THR A 285 25.37 30.38 -7.48
N GLU A 286 25.95 29.94 -6.35
CA GLU A 286 27.33 30.28 -5.97
C GLU A 286 28.37 29.78 -7.00
N VAL A 287 28.14 28.60 -7.59
CA VAL A 287 29.01 28.06 -8.65
C VAL A 287 28.91 28.90 -9.92
N LEU A 288 27.70 29.33 -10.30
CA LEU A 288 27.50 30.19 -11.47
C LEU A 288 28.12 31.58 -11.28
N GLU A 289 27.98 32.18 -10.09
CA GLU A 289 28.60 33.46 -9.76
C GLU A 289 30.13 33.37 -9.83
N LYS A 290 30.72 32.29 -9.28
CA LYS A 290 32.17 32.05 -9.40
C LYS A 290 32.59 31.86 -10.86
N ALA A 291 31.85 31.08 -11.64
CA ALA A 291 32.17 30.86 -13.06
C ALA A 291 32.13 32.16 -13.87
N ASN A 292 31.13 33.01 -13.65
CA ASN A 292 31.01 34.31 -14.31
C ASN A 292 32.14 35.26 -13.89
N SER A 293 32.49 35.31 -12.60
CA SER A 293 33.59 36.17 -12.12
C SER A 293 34.96 35.81 -12.72
N VAL A 294 35.22 34.52 -13.00
CA VAL A 294 36.44 34.07 -13.66
C VAL A 294 36.44 34.43 -15.14
N HIS A 295 35.28 34.34 -15.81
CA HIS A 295 35.13 34.76 -17.20
C HIS A 295 35.36 36.26 -17.37
N ASP A 296 34.76 37.08 -16.50
CA ASP A 296 34.93 38.54 -16.51
C ASP A 296 36.37 38.97 -16.20
N ALA A 297 37.12 38.19 -15.41
CA ALA A 297 38.53 38.45 -15.13
C ALA A 297 39.49 38.06 -16.27
N GLN A 298 39.00 37.33 -17.30
CA GLN A 298 39.79 36.89 -18.46
C GLN A 298 39.59 37.78 -19.71
N ILE A 299 38.66 38.73 -19.66
CA ILE A 299 38.36 39.73 -20.72
C ILE A 299 39.04 41.05 -20.37
#